data_AF-A0A7W8K836-F1
#
_entry.id   AF-A0A7W8K836-F1
#
_cell.length_a   1.000
_cell.length_b   1.000
_cell.length_c   1.000
_cell.angle_alpha   90.00
_cell.angle_beta   90.00
_cell.angle_gamma   90.00
#
_symmetry.space_group_name_H-M   'P 1'
#
loop_
_entity.id
_entity.type
_entity.pdbx_description
1 polymer ?
#
loop_
_entity_poly.entity_id
_entity_poly.type
_entity_poly.pdbx_seq_one_letter_code
_entity_poly.pdbx_strand_id
1 'polypeptide(L)' 'MGSFSTMHWLIVLVIVALVFGTRKLGSFGSDLGSAIKGFKDGIREAEAGPEEKAGTVKPVAALNDAQQTHATPKQ' A
#
# COMPACT_ATOMS: atom_id res chain seq x y z
N MET A 1 -36.63 18.11 -6.77
CA MET A 1 -36.15 17.34 -5.61
C MET A 1 -34.78 16.77 -5.94
N GLY A 2 -33.71 17.56 -5.77
CA GLY A 2 -32.37 17.22 -6.27
C GLY A 2 -31.24 17.53 -5.28
N SER A 3 -31.58 17.76 -4.02
CA SER A 3 -30.66 18.34 -3.03
C SER A 3 -29.73 17.35 -2.33
N PHE A 4 -29.67 16.08 -2.76
CA PHE A 4 -28.95 15.02 -2.01
C PHE A 4 -28.12 14.04 -2.87
N SER A 5 -27.89 14.31 -4.16
CA SER A 5 -27.44 13.25 -5.08
C SER A 5 -25.96 12.85 -4.95
N THR A 6 -25.07 13.75 -4.50
CA THR A 6 -23.62 13.42 -4.36
C THR A 6 -22.92 14.31 -3.35
N MET A 7 -23.26 15.61 -3.30
CA MET A 7 -22.66 16.54 -2.32
C MET A 7 -22.99 16.19 -0.86
N HIS A 8 -24.15 15.58 -0.60
CA HIS A 8 -24.50 15.10 0.74
C HIS A 8 -23.53 14.02 1.23
N TRP A 9 -23.20 13.05 0.36
CA TRP A 9 -22.27 11.97 0.69
C TRP A 9 -20.86 12.48 1.00
N LEU A 10 -20.38 13.52 0.29
CA LEU A 10 -19.11 14.17 0.62
C LEU A 10 -19.14 14.82 2.01
N ILE A 11 -20.22 15.54 2.35
CA ILE A 11 -20.35 16.19 3.65
C ILE A 11 -20.40 15.14 4.78
N VAL A 12 -21.15 14.05 4.59
CA VAL A 12 -21.21 12.95 5.57
C VAL A 12 -19.83 12.33 5.78
N LEU A 13 -19.06 12.11 4.71
CA LEU A 13 -17.69 11.58 4.80
C LEU A 13 -16.77 12.47 5.65
N VAL A 14 -16.86 13.80 5.46
CA VAL A 14 -16.09 14.76 6.25
C VAL A 14 -16.51 14.72 7.71
N ILE A 15 -17.81 14.68 8.01
CA ILE A 15 -18.29 14.63 9.40
C ILE A 15 -17.85 13.33 10.09
N VAL A 16 -17.95 12.18 9.43
CA VAL A 16 -17.46 10.91 9.98
C VAL A 16 -15.95 10.99 10.25
N ALA A 17 -15.17 11.55 9.35
CA ALA A 17 -13.73 11.73 9.57
C ALA A 17 -13.40 12.67 10.74
N LEU A 18 -14.22 13.70 10.97
CA LEU A 18 -14.06 14.61 12.11
C LEU A 18 -14.47 13.97 13.44
N VAL A 19 -15.57 13.20 13.47
CA VAL A 19 -16.07 12.54 14.70
C VAL A 19 -15.14 11.41 15.14
N PHE A 20 -14.71 10.57 14.20
CA PHE A 20 -13.79 9.46 14.49
C PHE A 20 -12.33 9.93 14.60
N GLY A 21 -12.02 11.10 14.04
CA GLY A 21 -10.66 11.63 13.92
C GLY A 21 -9.82 10.87 12.87
N THR A 22 -8.90 11.58 12.23
CA THR A 22 -7.99 11.00 11.22
C THR A 22 -7.06 9.93 11.78
N ARG A 23 -6.83 9.92 13.11
CA ARG A 23 -5.92 8.98 13.77
C ARG A 23 -6.48 7.57 13.88
N LYS A 24 -7.79 7.40 14.10
CA LYS A 24 -8.48 6.10 14.09
C LYS A 24 -8.75 5.65 12.65
N LEU A 25 -9.21 6.55 11.78
CA LEU A 25 -9.42 6.21 10.36
C LEU A 25 -8.11 5.86 9.64
N GLY A 26 -6.98 6.43 10.05
CA GLY A 26 -5.68 6.12 9.45
C GLY A 26 -5.20 4.70 9.72
N SER A 27 -5.29 4.21 10.97
CA SER A 27 -4.88 2.84 11.29
C SER A 27 -5.82 1.81 10.64
N PHE A 28 -7.14 1.94 10.87
CA PHE A 28 -8.12 1.01 10.31
C PHE A 28 -8.26 1.13 8.78
N GLY A 29 -8.11 2.34 8.25
CA GLY A 29 -8.13 2.61 6.82
C GLY A 29 -6.88 2.14 6.09
N SER A 30 -5.71 2.09 6.74
CA SER A 30 -4.50 1.49 6.15
C SER A 30 -4.63 -0.02 6.01
N ASP A 31 -5.16 -0.70 7.02
CA ASP A 31 -5.39 -2.16 6.98
C ASP A 31 -6.45 -2.53 5.93
N LEU A 32 -7.59 -1.83 5.95
CA LEU A 32 -8.67 -2.04 4.98
C LEU A 32 -8.26 -1.59 3.57
N GLY A 33 -7.53 -0.48 3.47
CA GLY A 33 -7.02 0.06 2.21
C GLY A 33 -5.98 -0.84 1.56
N SER A 34 -5.15 -1.53 2.35
CA SER A 34 -4.18 -2.50 1.84
C SER A 34 -4.86 -3.73 1.25
N ALA A 35 -5.92 -4.23 1.89
CA ALA A 35 -6.73 -5.33 1.35
C ALA A 35 -7.44 -4.95 0.03
N ILE A 36 -8.03 -3.75 -0.02
CA ILE A 36 -8.69 -3.24 -1.23
C ILE A 36 -7.67 -2.94 -2.34
N LYS A 37 -6.45 -2.51 -1.99
CA LYS A 37 -5.37 -2.28 -2.96
C LYS A 37 -4.96 -3.57 -3.67
N GLY A 38 -4.75 -4.66 -2.94
CA GLY A 38 -4.44 -5.97 -3.54
C GLY A 38 -5.56 -6.50 -4.43
N PHE A 39 -6.82 -6.27 -4.05
CA PHE A 39 -7.97 -6.61 -4.90
C PHE A 39 -8.00 -5.78 -6.20
N LYS A 40 -7.77 -4.47 -6.11
CA LYS A 40 -7.68 -3.60 -7.30
C LYS A 40 -6.52 -3.99 -8.21
N ASP A 41 -5.35 -4.26 -7.63
CA ASP A 41 -4.18 -4.67 -8.39
C ASP A 41 -4.40 -6.03 -9.07
N GLY A 42 -5.05 -6.98 -8.39
CA GLY A 42 -5.44 -8.27 -8.99
C GLY A 42 -6.50 -8.15 -10.11
N ILE A 43 -7.46 -7.24 -9.98
CA ILE A 43 -8.42 -6.95 -11.07
C ILE A 43 -7.70 -6.32 -12.26
N ARG A 44 -6.77 -5.39 -12.01
CA ARG A 44 -6.00 -4.74 -13.07
C ARG A 44 -5.09 -5.72 -13.79
N GLU A 45 -4.50 -6.67 -13.07
CA GLU A 45 -3.74 -7.79 -13.65
C GLU A 45 -4.64 -8.70 -14.52
N ALA A 46 -5.86 -8.99 -14.04
CA ALA A 46 -6.82 -9.80 -14.76
C ALA A 46 -7.37 -9.12 -16.04
N GLU A 47 -7.51 -7.79 -16.03
CA GLU A 47 -7.90 -7.01 -17.21
C GLU A 47 -6.74 -6.71 -18.18
N ALA A 48 -5.52 -6.50 -17.68
CA ALA A 48 -4.39 -6.09 -18.51
C ALA A 48 -3.70 -7.23 -19.28
N GLY A 49 -3.97 -8.49 -18.92
CA GLY A 49 -3.21 -9.62 -19.47
C GLY A 49 -1.72 -9.59 -19.06
N PRO A 50 -0.96 -10.68 -19.29
CA PRO A 50 0.31 -10.95 -18.60
C PRO A 50 1.50 -9.99 -18.87
N GLU A 51 1.32 -8.86 -19.54
CA GLU A 51 2.44 -8.07 -20.10
C GLU A 51 2.73 -6.72 -19.45
N GLU A 52 2.04 -6.30 -18.38
CA GLU A 52 2.40 -5.01 -17.74
C GLU A 52 2.35 -5.04 -16.20
N LYS A 53 3.55 -5.05 -15.60
CA LYS A 53 3.92 -4.53 -14.25
C LYS A 53 4.24 -5.52 -13.12
N ALA A 54 5.29 -6.32 -13.35
CA ALA A 54 6.31 -6.51 -12.30
C ALA A 54 7.15 -5.23 -12.15
N GLY A 55 6.73 -4.31 -11.27
CA GLY A 55 7.39 -3.02 -11.12
C GLY A 55 7.16 -2.35 -9.77
N THR A 56 7.79 -2.88 -8.72
CA THR A 56 8.61 -2.15 -7.72
C THR A 56 8.88 -3.09 -6.54
N VAL A 57 9.85 -3.99 -6.70
CA VAL A 57 10.67 -4.43 -5.57
C VAL A 57 12.00 -3.74 -5.79
N LYS A 58 12.25 -2.68 -5.03
CA LYS A 58 13.54 -1.99 -4.98
C LYS A 58 14.62 -3.06 -4.78
N PRO A 59 15.76 -2.99 -5.49
CA PRO A 59 16.87 -3.89 -5.25
C PRO A 59 17.18 -3.85 -3.75
N VAL A 60 17.11 -5.00 -3.09
CA VAL A 60 17.92 -5.20 -1.88
C VAL A 60 19.32 -4.86 -2.34
N ALA A 61 19.79 -3.72 -1.84
CA ALA A 61 21.10 -3.19 -2.08
C ALA A 61 22.09 -4.34 -1.97
N ALA A 62 22.95 -4.43 -3.00
CA ALA A 62 24.33 -4.87 -2.93
C ALA A 62 24.74 -5.31 -1.51
N LEU A 63 25.14 -6.57 -1.33
CA LEU A 63 26.55 -6.91 -1.50
C LEU A 63 27.45 -5.90 -0.77
N ASN A 64 27.15 -5.63 0.49
CA ASN A 64 28.03 -4.94 1.40
C ASN A 64 28.60 -5.98 2.38
N ASP A 65 29.92 -6.09 2.34
CA ASP A 65 30.77 -6.74 3.35
C ASP A 65 31.05 -8.24 3.20
N ALA A 66 31.42 -8.63 1.97
CA ALA A 66 32.52 -9.59 1.75
C ALA A 66 33.90 -8.91 1.96
N GLN A 67 34.03 -8.10 3.02
CA GLN A 67 35.26 -7.49 3.46
C GLN A 67 35.61 -8.04 4.85
N GLN A 68 36.17 -9.25 4.87
CA GLN A 68 37.34 -9.59 5.69
C GLN A 68 37.85 -10.97 5.27
N THR A 69 38.67 -10.94 4.22
CA THR A 69 39.77 -11.87 4.09
C THR A 69 40.59 -11.92 5.39
N HIS A 70 41.09 -13.12 5.68
CA HIS A 70 42.37 -13.39 6.36
C HIS A 70 42.39 -13.62 7.89
N ALA A 71 43.05 -14.73 8.24
CA ALA A 71 43.43 -15.28 9.55
C ALA A 71 42.28 -16.02 10.29
N THR A 72 42.25 -17.35 10.47
CA THR A 72 43.34 -18.30 10.70
C THR A 72 42.84 -19.74 10.44
N PRO A 73 43.60 -20.59 9.73
CA PRO A 73 43.30 -22.02 9.57
C PRO A 73 43.57 -22.80 10.87
N LYS A 74 42.76 -23.84 11.06
CA LYS A 74 42.82 -24.89 12.08
C LYS A 74 44.26 -25.35 12.39
N GLN A 75 44.66 -25.22 13.65
CA GLN A 75 45.23 -26.32 14.41
C GLN A 75 44.37 -26.53 15.66
#